data_AF-A0A3D0NRA5-F1
#
_entry.id   AF-A0A3D0NRA5-F1
#
_cell.length_a   1.000
_cell.length_b   1.000
_cell.length_c   1.000
_cell.angle_alpha   90.00
_cell.angle_beta   90.00
_cell.angle_gamma   90.00
#
_symmetry.space_group_name_H-M   'P 1'
#
loop_
_entity.id
_entity.type
_entity.pdbx_description
1 polymer ?
#
loop_
_entity_poly.entity_id
_entity_poly.type
_entity_poly.pdbx_seq_one_letter_code
_entity_poly.pdbx_strand_id
1 'polypeptide(L)'
;EEKERLEKERRKLRKKEIRSVLLGNFAVSDDGRTIAGKNRVITPYGIADGAQTVALFGIKQKRYVYRTTLKNYNQVAYRVYKTMADIGRVFEMESSPEAVACRIKSYVFRPVVLIFEEIKKQDDKDSYLLLTACCGRSPLAIIPVLRAVSRFDKLLPKEIFRSDKKHEKEKRK
;
A
#
# COMPACT_ATOMS: atom_id res chain seq x y z
N GLU A 1 -13.35 24.49 -4.55
CA GLU A 1 -12.63 24.12 -5.79
C GLU A 1 -11.15 23.77 -5.56
N GLU A 2 -10.39 24.59 -4.83
CA GLU A 2 -8.95 24.36 -4.58
C GLU A 2 -8.65 23.04 -3.85
N LYS A 3 -9.41 22.73 -2.78
CA LYS A 3 -9.28 21.45 -2.04
C LYS A 3 -9.49 20.22 -2.94
N GLU A 4 -10.44 20.30 -3.87
CA GLU A 4 -10.73 19.19 -4.79
C GLU A 4 -9.63 19.02 -5.83
N ARG A 5 -9.00 20.11 -6.28
CA ARG A 5 -7.83 20.06 -7.16
C ARG A 5 -6.64 19.42 -6.45
N LEU A 6 -6.33 19.84 -5.23
CA LEU A 6 -5.26 19.26 -4.41
C LEU A 6 -5.47 17.77 -4.15
N GLU A 7 -6.71 17.34 -3.87
CA GLU A 7 -7.02 15.93 -3.68
C GLU A 7 -6.83 15.11 -4.97
N LYS A 8 -7.24 15.66 -6.12
CA LYS A 8 -7.00 15.03 -7.43
C LYS A 8 -5.51 14.89 -7.73
N GLU A 9 -4.71 15.90 -7.45
CA GLU A 9 -3.26 15.86 -7.62
C GLU A 9 -2.60 14.83 -6.70
N ARG A 10 -2.98 14.79 -5.42
CA ARG A 10 -2.49 13.80 -4.47
C ARG A 10 -2.84 12.37 -4.91
N ARG A 11 -4.05 12.14 -5.42
CA ARG A 11 -4.46 10.83 -5.97
C ARG A 11 -3.63 10.45 -7.21
N LYS A 12 -3.33 11.41 -8.09
CA LYS A 12 -2.47 11.18 -9.27
C LYS A 12 -1.04 10.83 -8.83
N LEU A 13 -0.48 11.57 -7.87
CA LEU A 13 0.85 11.32 -7.30
C LEU A 13 0.91 9.91 -6.69
N ARG A 14 -0.05 9.57 -5.83
CA ARG A 14 -0.14 8.24 -5.21
C ARG A 14 -0.15 7.11 -6.23
N LYS A 15 -0.92 7.26 -7.31
CA LYS A 15 -0.98 6.26 -8.39
C LYS A 15 0.37 6.14 -9.12
N LYS A 16 1.08 7.24 -9.35
CA LYS A 16 2.41 7.24 -9.97
C LYS A 16 3.44 6.54 -9.07
N GLU A 17 3.45 6.84 -7.78
CA GLU A 17 4.34 6.20 -6.80
C GLU A 17 4.14 4.68 -6.74
N ILE A 18 2.89 4.24 -6.59
CA ILE A 18 2.55 2.81 -6.57
C ILE A 18 3.03 2.13 -7.86
N ARG A 19 2.83 2.78 -9.01
CA ARG A 19 3.30 2.25 -10.30
C ARG A 19 4.82 2.13 -10.35
N SER A 20 5.52 3.18 -9.92
CA SER A 20 6.99 3.23 -9.85
C SER A 20 7.52 2.07 -9.00
N VAL A 21 6.99 1.90 -7.80
CA VAL A 21 7.40 0.85 -6.86
C VAL A 21 7.05 -0.55 -7.37
N LEU A 22 5.86 -0.76 -7.97
CA LEU A 22 5.51 -2.06 -8.54
C LEU A 22 6.51 -2.48 -9.64
N LEU A 23 6.98 -1.52 -10.45
CA LEU A 23 8.01 -1.71 -11.45
C LEU A 23 9.43 -1.77 -10.88
N GLY A 24 9.62 -1.75 -9.56
CA GLY A 24 10.92 -1.86 -8.92
C GLY A 24 11.74 -0.57 -8.90
N ASN A 25 11.15 0.57 -9.29
CA ASN A 25 11.82 1.86 -9.28
C ASN A 25 11.77 2.47 -7.87
N PHE A 26 12.89 2.38 -7.18
CA PHE A 26 13.12 3.01 -5.89
C PHE A 26 14.19 4.09 -6.02
N ALA A 27 14.10 5.11 -5.18
CA ALA A 27 15.21 6.01 -4.92
C ALA A 27 15.61 5.91 -3.44
N VAL A 28 16.78 6.42 -3.11
CA VAL A 28 17.26 6.56 -1.73
C VAL A 28 17.20 8.05 -1.41
N SER A 29 16.52 8.41 -0.34
CA SER A 29 16.50 9.78 0.19
C SER A 29 17.87 10.14 0.77
N ASP A 30 18.11 11.42 0.99
CA ASP A 30 19.35 11.92 1.61
C ASP A 30 19.58 11.31 3.01
N ASP A 31 18.49 10.98 3.71
CA ASP A 31 18.51 10.29 5.02
C ASP A 31 18.72 8.77 4.93
N GLY A 32 19.10 8.24 3.76
CA GLY A 32 19.32 6.81 3.53
C GLY A 32 18.04 5.96 3.45
N ARG A 33 16.85 6.56 3.58
CA ARG A 33 15.56 5.86 3.51
C ARG A 33 15.18 5.53 2.07
N THR A 34 14.56 4.37 1.85
CA THR A 34 14.03 4.02 0.53
C THR A 34 12.73 4.80 0.26
N ILE A 35 12.68 5.55 -0.83
CA ILE A 35 11.50 6.30 -1.27
C ILE A 35 10.96 5.76 -2.59
N ALA A 36 9.68 5.98 -2.87
CA ALA A 36 9.12 5.72 -4.20
C ALA A 36 9.89 6.56 -5.25
N GLY A 37 10.42 5.93 -6.30
CA GLY A 37 11.30 6.62 -7.25
C GLY A 37 10.64 7.83 -7.90
N LYS A 38 11.22 9.03 -7.69
CA LYS A 38 10.85 10.30 -8.31
C LYS A 38 11.26 10.35 -9.80
N ASN A 39 10.42 11.00 -10.62
CA ASN A 39 10.78 11.59 -11.92
C ASN A 39 11.31 10.69 -13.05
N ARG A 40 11.21 9.37 -13.00
CA ARG A 40 11.44 8.55 -14.21
C ARG A 40 10.16 8.45 -15.04
N VAL A 41 10.29 8.64 -16.36
CA VAL A 41 9.22 8.35 -17.34
C VAL A 41 8.74 6.94 -17.05
N ILE A 42 7.52 6.81 -16.50
CA ILE A 42 6.99 5.51 -16.10
C ILE A 42 6.52 4.81 -17.37
N THR A 43 7.44 4.12 -18.01
CA THR A 43 7.13 3.24 -19.13
C THR A 43 6.16 2.15 -18.67
N PRO A 44 5.23 1.69 -19.52
CA PRO A 44 4.35 0.58 -19.19
C PRO A 44 5.12 -0.74 -18.99
N TYR A 45 6.35 -0.78 -19.48
CA TYR A 45 7.30 -1.86 -19.30
C TYR A 45 8.32 -1.44 -18.24
N GLY A 46 8.56 -2.31 -17.28
CA GLY A 46 9.63 -2.12 -16.31
C GLY A 46 10.11 -3.46 -15.82
N ILE A 47 11.34 -3.46 -15.34
CA ILE A 47 12.01 -4.64 -14.80
C ILE A 47 11.43 -4.87 -13.40
N ALA A 48 10.45 -5.76 -13.27
CA ALA A 48 9.88 -6.07 -11.96
C ALA A 48 10.90 -6.81 -11.05
N ASP A 49 11.89 -7.47 -11.65
CA ASP A 49 12.72 -8.49 -10.97
C ASP A 49 14.15 -8.67 -11.52
N GLY A 50 14.76 -7.67 -12.14
CA GLY A 50 16.06 -7.83 -12.82
C GLY A 50 16.04 -8.74 -14.08
N ALA A 51 15.12 -9.72 -14.17
CA ALA A 51 15.12 -10.78 -15.18
C ALA A 51 13.87 -10.82 -16.08
N GLN A 52 12.75 -10.18 -15.70
CA GLN A 52 11.55 -10.13 -16.52
C GLN A 52 10.94 -8.73 -16.57
N THR A 53 10.68 -8.26 -17.80
CA THR A 53 9.90 -7.05 -18.07
C THR A 53 8.43 -7.37 -17.88
N VAL A 54 7.79 -6.73 -16.89
CA VAL A 54 6.36 -6.92 -16.64
C VAL A 54 5.61 -5.71 -17.18
N ALA A 55 4.70 -5.96 -18.11
CA ALA A 55 3.78 -4.94 -18.60
C ALA A 55 2.73 -4.62 -17.51
N LEU A 56 2.69 -3.36 -17.08
CA LEU A 56 1.74 -2.86 -16.09
C LEU A 56 0.74 -1.94 -16.79
N PHE A 57 -0.33 -2.55 -17.30
CA PHE A 57 -1.47 -1.89 -17.97
C PHE A 57 -2.44 -1.20 -16.99
N GLY A 58 -2.31 -1.47 -15.69
CA GLY A 58 -3.11 -0.86 -14.65
C GLY A 58 -2.77 -1.40 -13.27
N ILE A 59 -3.38 -0.82 -12.24
CA ILE A 59 -3.23 -1.26 -10.85
C ILE A 59 -4.57 -1.80 -10.37
N LYS A 60 -4.60 -3.06 -9.93
CA LYS A 60 -5.72 -3.63 -9.19
C LYS A 60 -5.50 -3.34 -7.71
N GLN A 61 -6.53 -2.79 -7.06
CA GLN A 61 -6.49 -2.45 -5.65
C GLN A 61 -7.51 -3.28 -4.87
N LYS A 62 -7.14 -3.70 -3.66
CA LYS A 62 -8.05 -4.32 -2.70
C LYS A 62 -7.82 -3.68 -1.33
N ARG A 63 -8.91 -3.39 -0.63
CA ARG A 63 -8.92 -2.69 0.65
C ARG A 63 -9.39 -3.63 1.75
N TYR A 64 -8.77 -3.49 2.91
CA TYR A 64 -9.01 -4.30 4.10
C TYR A 64 -9.02 -3.38 5.31
N VAL A 65 -10.10 -3.42 6.08
CA VAL A 65 -10.26 -2.60 7.29
C VAL A 65 -9.72 -3.37 8.48
N TYR A 66 -8.93 -2.69 9.30
CA TYR A 66 -8.35 -3.23 10.53
C TYR A 66 -8.91 -2.50 11.74
N ARG A 67 -8.87 -3.19 12.88
CA ARG A 67 -9.16 -2.66 14.20
C ARG A 67 -7.96 -2.90 15.09
N THR A 68 -7.85 -2.12 16.15
CA THR A 68 -6.81 -2.31 17.14
C THR A 68 -7.33 -2.07 18.54
N THR A 69 -6.72 -2.74 19.52
CA THR A 69 -6.87 -2.43 20.95
C THR A 69 -5.84 -1.42 21.44
N LEU A 70 -4.87 -1.04 20.60
CA LEU A 70 -3.85 -0.04 20.93
C LEU A 70 -4.46 1.37 20.95
N LYS A 71 -4.00 2.20 21.89
CA LYS A 71 -4.54 3.55 22.11
C LYS A 71 -3.99 4.61 21.14
N ASN A 72 -2.81 4.39 20.58
CA ASN A 72 -2.10 5.40 19.78
C ASN A 72 -1.73 4.84 18.40
N TYR A 73 -2.05 5.60 17.34
CA TYR A 73 -1.68 5.27 15.96
C TYR A 73 -0.16 5.06 15.79
N ASN A 74 0.68 5.83 16.48
CA ASN A 74 2.14 5.67 16.36
C ASN A 74 2.61 4.27 16.81
N GLN A 75 1.96 3.69 17.83
CA GLN A 75 2.26 2.32 18.27
C GLN A 75 1.81 1.30 17.21
N VAL A 76 0.65 1.54 16.61
CA VAL A 76 0.12 0.71 15.51
C VAL A 76 1.07 0.77 14.31
N ALA A 77 1.41 1.97 13.86
CA ALA A 77 2.31 2.22 12.72
C ALA A 77 3.68 1.58 12.95
N TYR A 78 4.26 1.68 14.14
CA TYR A 78 5.53 1.03 14.48
C TYR A 78 5.46 -0.51 14.38
N ARG A 79 4.41 -1.13 14.93
CA ARG A 79 4.24 -2.59 14.86
C ARG A 79 3.97 -3.06 13.44
N VAL A 80 3.18 -2.31 12.68
CA VAL A 80 2.93 -2.56 11.26
C VAL A 80 4.21 -2.41 10.45
N TYR A 81 5.03 -1.38 10.72
CA TYR A 81 6.32 -1.17 10.08
C TYR A 81 7.24 -2.37 10.27
N LYS A 82 7.38 -2.86 11.50
CA LYS A 82 8.18 -4.05 11.80
C LYS A 82 7.68 -5.27 11.01
N THR A 83 6.37 -5.51 11.04
CA THR A 83 5.72 -6.60 10.29
C THR A 83 5.96 -6.47 8.78
N MET A 84 5.89 -5.25 8.24
CA MET A 84 6.09 -4.96 6.83
C MET A 84 7.55 -5.10 6.39
N ALA A 85 8.51 -4.79 7.28
CA ALA A 85 9.93 -5.01 7.06
C ALA A 85 10.29 -6.51 7.01
N ASP A 86 9.60 -7.33 7.81
CA ASP A 86 9.82 -8.79 7.82
C ASP A 86 9.31 -9.49 6.55
N ILE A 87 8.31 -8.93 5.87
CA ILE A 87 7.68 -9.55 4.69
C ILE A 87 8.12 -8.98 3.36
N GLY A 88 8.74 -7.79 3.34
CA GLY A 88 9.07 -7.08 2.12
C GLY A 88 9.96 -5.86 2.34
N ARG A 89 10.18 -5.12 1.26
CA ARG A 89 10.98 -3.89 1.29
C ARG A 89 10.10 -2.69 1.63
N VAL A 90 10.31 -2.11 2.81
CA VAL A 90 9.59 -0.90 3.25
C VAL A 90 10.09 0.31 2.48
N PHE A 91 9.18 1.25 2.21
CA PHE A 91 9.50 2.51 1.55
C PHE A 91 8.55 3.63 2.00
N GLU A 92 8.98 4.87 1.82
CA GLU A 92 8.17 6.04 2.12
C GLU A 92 7.45 6.57 0.87
N MET A 93 6.24 7.10 1.09
CA MET A 93 5.39 7.69 0.07
C MET A 93 5.25 9.19 0.31
N GLU A 94 5.53 10.01 -0.71
CA GLU A 94 5.34 11.45 -0.64
C GLU A 94 3.85 11.81 -0.65
N SER A 95 3.05 11.02 -1.36
CA SER A 95 1.59 11.21 -1.36
C SER A 95 0.92 10.85 -0.02
N SER A 96 1.59 10.11 0.85
CA SER A 96 1.07 9.74 2.18
C SER A 96 2.21 9.48 3.17
N PRO A 97 2.83 10.53 3.75
CA PRO A 97 4.00 10.39 4.61
C PRO A 97 3.72 9.62 5.92
N GLU A 98 2.48 9.67 6.41
CA GLU A 98 2.04 8.95 7.62
C GLU A 98 1.70 7.47 7.36
N ALA A 99 1.69 7.04 6.10
CA ALA A 99 1.39 5.68 5.72
C ALA A 99 2.63 4.79 5.82
N VAL A 100 2.44 3.57 6.33
CA VAL A 100 3.46 2.53 6.29
C VAL A 100 3.28 1.72 5.03
N ALA A 101 4.27 1.71 4.14
CA ALA A 101 4.18 1.01 2.86
C ALA A 101 5.32 0.03 2.65
N CYS A 102 5.04 -1.13 2.06
CA CYS A 102 6.07 -2.07 1.65
C CYS A 102 5.77 -2.74 0.32
N ARG A 103 6.84 -3.11 -0.37
CA ARG A 103 6.82 -3.91 -1.59
C ARG A 103 7.17 -5.34 -1.25
N ILE A 104 6.21 -6.23 -1.43
CA ILE A 104 6.39 -7.66 -1.29
C ILE A 104 6.67 -8.25 -2.66
N LYS A 105 7.78 -8.97 -2.73
CA LYS A 105 8.22 -9.68 -3.92
C LYS A 105 8.07 -11.18 -3.70
N SER A 106 7.64 -11.88 -4.73
CA SER A 106 7.57 -13.35 -4.77
C SER A 106 8.24 -13.81 -6.05
N TYR A 107 8.96 -14.92 -6.00
CA TYR A 107 9.60 -15.50 -7.18
C TYR A 107 8.58 -15.88 -8.27
N VAL A 108 7.41 -16.38 -7.84
CA VAL A 108 6.38 -16.94 -8.74
C VAL A 108 5.31 -15.91 -9.12
N PHE A 109 5.11 -14.88 -8.30
CA PHE A 109 3.97 -13.99 -8.44
C PHE A 109 4.40 -12.54 -8.65
N ARG A 110 3.54 -11.77 -9.32
CA ARG A 110 3.73 -10.32 -9.47
C ARG A 110 3.91 -9.62 -8.12
N PRO A 111 4.73 -8.56 -8.07
CA PRO A 111 4.94 -7.80 -6.84
C PRO A 111 3.63 -7.18 -6.35
N VAL A 112 3.50 -7.10 -5.02
CA VAL A 112 2.37 -6.46 -4.34
C VAL A 112 2.91 -5.32 -3.49
N VAL A 113 2.25 -4.18 -3.55
CA VAL A 113 2.50 -3.06 -2.65
C VAL A 113 1.40 -3.05 -1.60
N LEU A 114 1.77 -3.15 -0.33
CA LEU A 114 0.88 -2.94 0.79
C LEU A 114 1.07 -1.51 1.31
N ILE A 115 -0.04 -0.83 1.59
CA ILE A 115 -0.05 0.51 2.18
C ILE A 115 -1.01 0.47 3.36
N PHE A 116 -0.52 0.73 4.55
CA PHE A 116 -1.31 0.82 5.76
C PHE A 116 -1.36 2.26 6.24
N GLU A 117 -2.56 2.79 6.43
CA GLU A 117 -2.76 4.18 6.85
C GLU A 117 -4.00 4.31 7.73
N GLU A 118 -4.00 5.31 8.60
CA GLU A 118 -5.19 5.77 9.30
C GLU A 118 -5.98 6.73 8.40
N ILE A 119 -7.25 6.40 8.15
CA ILE A 119 -8.17 7.26 7.44
C ILE A 119 -9.04 8.00 8.46
N LYS A 120 -8.90 9.32 8.49
CA LYS A 120 -9.75 10.23 9.29
C LYS A 120 -10.97 10.62 8.45
N LYS A 121 -12.19 10.40 8.95
CA LYS A 121 -13.41 10.90 8.29
C LYS A 121 -13.56 12.41 8.51
N GLN A 122 -14.20 13.06 7.54
CA GLN A 122 -14.27 14.51 7.44
C GLN A 122 -15.21 15.16 8.48
N ASP A 123 -16.12 14.38 9.09
CA ASP A 123 -17.21 14.93 9.92
C ASP A 123 -17.26 14.48 11.38
N ASP A 124 -16.55 13.44 11.82
CA ASP A 124 -16.51 13.16 13.26
C ASP A 124 -15.44 12.14 13.63
N LYS A 125 -15.10 12.12 14.92
CA LYS A 125 -14.06 11.43 15.72
C LYS A 125 -13.71 9.95 15.40
N ASP A 126 -14.26 9.38 14.34
CA ASP A 126 -14.01 8.03 13.87
C ASP A 126 -12.87 8.01 12.84
N SER A 127 -11.69 7.63 13.30
CA SER A 127 -10.62 7.13 12.43
C SER A 127 -10.74 5.62 12.23
N TYR A 128 -10.31 5.12 11.08
CA TYR A 128 -10.21 3.69 10.85
C TYR A 128 -8.90 3.33 10.17
N LEU A 129 -8.40 2.14 10.48
CA LEU A 129 -7.15 1.63 9.94
C LEU A 129 -7.44 0.89 8.63
N LEU A 130 -6.72 1.25 7.58
CA LEU A 130 -6.94 0.73 6.24
C LEU A 130 -5.64 0.16 5.67
N LEU A 131 -5.68 -1.12 5.29
CA LEU A 131 -4.67 -1.73 4.44
C LEU A 131 -5.16 -1.73 2.99
N THR A 132 -4.42 -1.07 2.11
CA THR A 132 -4.62 -1.11 0.67
C THR A 132 -3.53 -1.97 0.02
N ALA A 133 -3.94 -3.10 -0.55
CA ALA A 133 -3.08 -3.96 -1.34
C ALA A 133 -3.20 -3.62 -2.83
N CYS A 134 -2.08 -3.29 -3.47
CA CYS A 134 -1.96 -2.91 -4.86
C CYS A 134 -1.13 -3.93 -5.63
N CYS A 135 -1.62 -4.40 -6.78
CA CYS A 135 -0.90 -5.30 -7.68
C CYS A 135 -1.08 -4.83 -9.12
N GLY A 136 -0.12 -5.13 -10.01
CA GLY A 136 -0.30 -4.95 -11.45
C GLY A 136 -1.52 -5.74 -11.95
N ARG A 137 -2.38 -5.11 -12.76
CA ARG A 137 -3.61 -5.70 -13.29
C ARG A 137 -3.29 -6.94 -14.14
N SER A 138 -3.91 -8.06 -13.80
CA SER A 138 -3.82 -9.37 -14.47
C SER A 138 -5.05 -10.21 -14.07
N PRO A 139 -5.49 -11.17 -14.89
CA PRO A 139 -6.55 -12.12 -14.53
C PRO A 139 -6.30 -12.78 -13.16
N LEU A 140 -5.05 -13.17 -12.90
CA LEU A 140 -4.65 -13.88 -11.68
C LEU A 140 -4.12 -12.95 -10.57
N ALA A 141 -4.28 -11.62 -10.69
CA ALA A 141 -3.76 -10.65 -9.72
C ALA A 141 -4.35 -10.79 -8.30
N ILE A 142 -5.41 -11.57 -8.11
CA ILE A 142 -5.99 -11.80 -6.78
C ILE A 142 -5.14 -12.75 -5.92
N ILE A 143 -4.47 -13.73 -6.53
CA ILE A 143 -3.65 -14.72 -5.83
C ILE A 143 -2.46 -14.07 -5.10
N PRO A 144 -1.61 -13.24 -5.74
CA PRO A 144 -0.54 -12.55 -5.04
C PRO A 144 -1.07 -11.65 -3.92
N VAL A 145 -2.19 -10.96 -4.14
CA VAL A 145 -2.80 -10.10 -3.12
C VAL A 145 -3.23 -10.90 -1.90
N LEU A 146 -3.93 -12.02 -2.09
CA LEU A 146 -4.36 -12.88 -0.98
C LEU A 146 -3.17 -13.46 -0.22
N ARG A 147 -2.12 -13.91 -0.93
CA ARG A 147 -0.90 -14.45 -0.31
C ARG A 147 -0.15 -13.38 0.48
N ALA A 148 0.00 -12.19 -0.07
CA ALA A 148 0.66 -11.06 0.59
C ALA A 148 -0.10 -10.64 1.86
N VAL A 149 -1.41 -10.49 1.77
CA VAL A 149 -2.27 -10.11 2.90
C VAL A 149 -2.29 -11.22 3.95
N SER A 150 -2.38 -12.49 3.56
CA SER A 150 -2.31 -13.61 4.51
C SER A 150 -0.97 -13.68 5.25
N ARG A 151 0.15 -13.41 4.55
CA ARG A 151 1.47 -13.37 5.20
C ARG A 151 1.57 -12.20 6.19
N PHE A 152 1.02 -11.04 5.82
CA PHE A 152 0.92 -9.89 6.71
C PHE A 152 0.07 -10.22 7.94
N ASP A 153 -1.15 -10.74 7.75
CA ASP A 153 -2.09 -11.09 8.83
C ASP A 153 -1.48 -12.11 9.82
N LYS A 154 -0.69 -13.07 9.33
CA LYS A 154 -0.03 -14.09 10.18
C LYS A 154 1.06 -13.53 11.09
N LEU A 155 1.76 -12.48 10.65
CA LEU A 155 2.86 -11.87 11.41
C LEU A 155 2.40 -10.66 12.21
N LEU A 156 1.17 -10.20 11.97
CA LEU A 156 0.59 -9.08 12.67
C LEU A 156 0.37 -9.44 14.15
N PRO A 157 0.69 -8.54 15.09
CA PRO A 157 0.43 -8.76 16.51
C PRO A 157 -1.08 -8.85 16.78
N LYS A 158 -1.48 -9.67 17.76
CA LYS A 158 -2.91 -9.97 18.05
C LYS A 158 -3.74 -8.73 18.38
N GLU A 159 -3.10 -7.67 18.85
CA GLU A 159 -3.72 -6.38 19.16
C GLU A 159 -4.17 -5.60 17.91
N ILE A 160 -3.75 -6.00 16.72
CA ILE A 160 -4.19 -5.45 15.45
C ILE A 160 -4.80 -6.60 14.65
N PHE A 161 -6.08 -6.51 14.34
CA PHE A 161 -6.80 -7.60 13.69
C PHE A 161 -7.73 -7.06 12.62
N ARG A 162 -7.95 -7.89 11.61
CA ARG A 162 -8.82 -7.56 10.50
C ARG A 162 -10.27 -7.50 10.97
N SER A 163 -11.00 -6.48 10.54
CA SER A 163 -12.43 -6.42 10.81
C SER A 163 -13.16 -7.35 9.84
N ASP A 164 -13.85 -8.37 10.35
CA ASP A 164 -14.61 -9.34 9.54
C ASP A 164 -15.89 -8.78 8.90
N LYS A 165 -16.11 -7.47 9.00
CA LYS A 165 -17.35 -6.88 8.52
C LYS A 165 -17.36 -6.74 7.00
N LYS A 166 -18.19 -7.58 6.38
CA LYS A 166 -19.00 -7.36 5.16
C LYS A 166 -19.80 -6.03 5.15
N HIS A 167 -19.53 -5.03 6.00
CA HIS A 167 -20.29 -3.78 6.10
C HIS A 167 -19.62 -2.61 5.38
N GLU A 168 -19.58 -2.68 4.06
CA GLU A 168 -19.43 -1.46 3.24
C GLU A 168 -20.22 -1.53 1.92
N LYS A 169 -21.20 -2.45 1.83
CA LYS A 169 -22.23 -2.43 0.78
C LYS A 169 -23.48 -1.62 1.16
N GLU A 170 -23.54 -1.04 2.37
CA GLU A 170 -24.75 -0.43 2.94
C GLU A 170 -24.72 1.11 3.05
N LYS A 171 -23.65 1.80 2.62
CA LYS A 171 -23.60 3.28 2.62
C LYS A 171 -23.26 3.90 1.27
N ARG A 172 -23.46 3.15 0.17
CA ARG A 172 -23.35 3.64 -1.22
C ARG A 172 -24.55 3.22 -2.07
N LYS A 173 -25.73 3.24 -1.49
CA LYS A 173 -26.99 3.39 -2.21
C LYS A 173 -27.66 4.64 -1.68
#